data_AF-A0A2Z6MB57-F1
#
_entry.id   AF-A0A2Z6MB57-F1
#
_cell.length_a   1.000
_cell.length_b   1.000
_cell.length_c   1.000
_cell.angle_alpha   90.00
_cell.angle_beta   90.00
_cell.angle_gamma   90.00
#
_symmetry.space_group_name_H-M   'P 1'
#
loop_
_entity.id
_entity.type
_entity.pdbx_description
1 polymer ?
#
loop_
_entity_poly.entity_id
_entity_poly.type
_entity_poly.pdbx_seq_one_letter_code
_entity_poly.pdbx_strand_id
1 'polypeptide(L)' 'MESVDFEGYELVNLVPAPCNLFKCLDTCILMSPNKIDDPLEGGVRIFISLPVAAMPKFREEIDGLRFL' A
#
# COMPACT_ATOMS: atom_id res chain seq x y z
N MET A 1 -9.35 -2.45 10.22
CA MET A 1 -8.18 -2.75 11.06
C MET A 1 -8.52 -2.23 12.44
N GLU A 2 -8.48 -3.08 13.47
CA GLU A 2 -8.74 -2.64 14.85
C GLU A 2 -7.74 -1.55 15.24
N SER A 3 -8.17 -0.60 16.07
CA SER A 3 -7.32 0.47 16.58
C SER A 3 -6.21 -0.12 17.44
N VAL A 4 -4.98 -0.09 16.92
CA VAL A 4 -3.80 -0.37 17.73
C VAL A 4 -3.47 0.92 18.48
N ASP A 5 -3.73 0.93 19.79
CA ASP A 5 -3.42 2.02 20.70
C ASP A 5 -2.41 1.53 21.73
N PHE A 6 -1.28 2.24 21.82
CA PHE A 6 -0.28 2.03 22.85
C PHE A 6 -0.36 3.19 23.83
N GLU A 7 -1.18 3.08 24.88
CA GLU A 7 -1.26 4.07 25.97
C GLU A 7 -1.49 5.53 25.50
N GLY A 8 -2.36 5.74 24.51
CA GLY A 8 -2.70 7.06 23.96
C GLY A 8 -1.91 7.43 22.71
N TYR A 9 -1.03 6.53 22.22
CA TYR A 9 -0.40 6.64 20.91
C TYR A 9 -1.20 5.85 19.88
N GLU A 10 -1.98 6.57 19.08
CA GLU A 10 -2.73 6.00 17.98
C GLU A 10 -1.81 5.61 16.81
N LEU A 11 -2.05 4.45 16.20
CA LEU A 11 -1.40 4.09 14.94
C LEU A 11 -1.81 5.04 13.82
N VAL A 12 -0.87 5.88 13.38
CA VAL A 12 -1.08 6.91 12.34
C VAL A 12 -0.70 6.45 10.93
N ASN A 13 0.21 5.48 10.82
CA ASN A 13 0.64 4.93 9.54
C ASN A 13 1.17 3.50 9.73
N LEU A 14 0.82 2.62 8.80
CA LEU A 14 1.34 1.27 8.70
C LEU A 14 2.07 1.11 7.36
N VAL A 15 3.33 0.68 7.42
CA VAL A 15 4.19 0.49 6.25
C VAL A 15 4.75 -0.93 6.29
N PRO A 16 4.57 -1.73 5.22
CA PRO A 16 5.09 -3.08 5.17
C PRO A 16 6.60 -2.98 4.94
N ALA A 17 7.38 -3.63 5.80
CA ALA A 17 8.82 -3.62 5.68
C ALA A 17 9.29 -4.67 4.64
N PRO A 18 10.15 -4.32 3.68
CA PRO A 18 10.68 -5.24 2.68
C PRO A 18 11.79 -6.13 3.29
N CYS A 19 11.45 -6.92 4.32
CA CYS A 19 12.40 -7.71 5.10
C CYS A 19 12.65 -9.12 4.52
N ASN A 20 12.65 -9.29 3.20
CA ASN A 20 12.63 -10.62 2.56
C ASN A 20 11.44 -11.51 2.99
N LEU A 21 10.44 -10.96 3.69
CA LEU A 21 9.20 -11.67 4.06
C LEU A 21 8.47 -12.23 2.82
N PHE A 22 8.63 -11.49 1.71
CA PHE A 22 8.27 -11.78 0.33
C PHE A 22 8.86 -13.09 -0.21
N LYS A 23 10.07 -13.02 -0.82
CA LYS A 23 10.60 -13.94 -1.86
C LYS A 23 9.63 -14.29 -3.02
N CYS A 24 8.33 -14.17 -2.82
CA CYS A 24 7.26 -14.12 -3.78
C CYS A 24 7.31 -12.78 -4.50
N LEU A 25 8.03 -12.75 -5.62
CA LEU A 25 7.56 -12.02 -6.79
C LEU A 25 6.05 -12.27 -6.90
N ASP A 26 5.25 -11.20 -7.10
CA ASP A 26 3.78 -11.25 -7.24
C ASP A 26 2.93 -11.12 -5.96
N THR A 27 3.51 -10.78 -4.80
CA THR A 27 2.70 -10.43 -3.61
C THR A 27 2.14 -9.02 -3.75
N CYS A 28 0.81 -8.89 -3.64
CA CYS A 28 0.09 -7.62 -3.59
C CYS A 28 -0.56 -7.44 -2.20
N ILE A 29 -0.19 -6.39 -1.49
CA ILE A 29 -0.71 -6.06 -0.15
C ILE A 29 -1.55 -4.79 -0.29
N LEU A 30 -2.83 -4.91 0.05
CA LEU A 30 -3.75 -3.78 0.15
C LEU A 30 -3.76 -3.24 1.57
N MET A 31 -3.63 -1.93 1.72
CA MET A 31 -3.58 -1.27 3.01
C MET A 31 -4.50 -0.06 3.03
N SER A 32 -5.05 0.22 4.21
CA SER A 32 -5.77 1.47 4.42
C SER A 32 -4.86 2.69 4.19
N PRO A 33 -5.44 3.84 3.79
CA PRO A 33 -4.78 5.14 3.79
C PRO A 33 -4.16 5.45 5.16
N ASN A 34 -3.17 6.35 5.20
CA ASN A 34 -2.64 6.82 6.48
C ASN A 34 -3.62 7.81 7.13
N LYS A 35 -3.45 8.08 8.42
CA LYS A 35 -4.31 9.03 9.16
C LYS A 35 -3.81 10.47 9.11
N ILE A 36 -2.59 10.71 8.62
CA ILE A 36 -1.93 12.02 8.64
C ILE A 36 -1.65 12.44 7.21
N ASP A 37 -2.27 13.54 6.80
CA ASP A 37 -2.05 14.23 5.52
C ASP A 37 -2.40 13.39 4.27
N ASP A 38 -3.40 12.49 4.33
CA ASP A 38 -3.84 11.73 3.16
C ASP A 38 -5.01 12.42 2.43
N PRO A 39 -4.85 12.86 1.17
CA PRO A 39 -5.97 13.21 0.29
C PRO A 39 -6.77 11.97 -0.18
N LEU A 40 -6.41 10.77 0.29
CA LEU A 40 -6.97 9.47 -0.11
C LEU A 40 -8.11 8.98 0.80
N GLU A 41 -8.95 9.86 1.36
CA GLU A 41 -10.16 9.40 2.07
C GLU A 41 -11.01 8.49 1.16
N GLY A 42 -11.27 7.26 1.64
CA GLY A 42 -11.98 6.23 0.86
C GLY A 42 -11.11 5.46 -0.16
N GLY A 43 -9.83 5.84 -0.32
CA GLY A 43 -8.87 5.14 -1.18
C GLY A 43 -8.22 3.92 -0.53
N VAL A 44 -7.34 3.27 -1.28
CA VAL A 44 -6.51 2.14 -0.81
C VAL A 44 -5.07 2.34 -1.27
N ARG A 45 -4.10 1.93 -0.43
CA ARG A 45 -2.69 1.90 -0.78
C ARG A 45 -2.29 0.48 -1.19
N ILE A 46 -1.49 0.37 -2.24
CA ILE A 46 -1.03 -0.91 -2.78
C ILE A 46 0.48 -1.00 -2.60
N PHE A 47 0.94 -2.05 -1.94
CA PHE A 47 2.34 -2.47 -1.95
C PHE A 47 2.47 -3.73 -2.80
N ILE A 48 3.24 -3.65 -3.89
CA ILE A 48 3.44 -4.77 -4.81
C ILE A 48 4.92 -4.93 -5.16
N SER A 49 5.37 -6.17 -5.28
CA SER A 49 6.71 -6.51 -5.76
C SER A 49 6.62 -7.20 -7.11
N LEU A 50 7.22 -6.59 -8.13
CA LEU A 50 7.25 -7.10 -9.50
C LEU A 50 8.68 -7.05 -10.05
N PRO A 51 9.01 -7.84 -11.09
CA PRO A 51 10.21 -7.63 -11.88
C PRO A 51 10.30 -6.18 -12.36
N VAL A 52 11.50 -5.61 -12.36
CA VAL A 52 11.73 -4.21 -12.77
C VAL A 52 11.16 -3.93 -14.16
N ALA A 53 11.25 -4.89 -15.09
CA ALA A 53 10.70 -4.77 -16.43
C ALA A 53 9.16 -4.70 -16.50
N ALA A 54 8.45 -5.24 -15.49
CA ALA A 54 6.98 -5.26 -15.44
C ALA A 54 6.38 -4.01 -14.77
N MET A 55 7.16 -3.32 -13.92
CA MET A 55 6.69 -2.16 -13.15
C MET A 55 6.17 -0.99 -14.03
N PRO A 56 6.77 -0.65 -15.19
CA PRO A 56 6.24 0.40 -16.06
C PRO A 56 4.82 0.11 -16.54
N LYS A 57 4.59 -1.11 -17.08
CA LYS A 57 3.26 -1.52 -17.54
C LYS A 57 2.24 -1.54 -16.40
N PHE A 58 2.63 -2.06 -15.23
CA PHE A 58 1.76 -2.03 -14.06
C PHE A 58 1.30 -0.62 -13.69
N ARG A 59 2.21 0.37 -13.71
CA ARG A 59 1.85 1.77 -13.44
C ARG A 59 0.85 2.32 -14.45
N GLU A 60 1.05 2.06 -15.74
CA GLU A 60 0.14 2.49 -16.81
C GLU A 60 -1.28 1.93 -16.60
N GLU A 61 -1.40 0.64 -16.30
CA GLU A 61 -2.70 -0.02 -16.08
C GLU A 61 -3.41 0.52 -14.82
N ILE A 62 -2.67 0.76 -13.74
CA ILE A 62 -3.22 1.34 -12.49
C ILE A 62 -3.65 2.79 -12.69
N ASP A 63 -2.88 3.59 -13.42
CA ASP A 63 -3.27 4.96 -13.75
C ASP A 63 -4.53 4.99 -14.64
N GLY A 64 -4.69 3.99 -15.50
CA GLY A 64 -5.91 3.76 -16.29
C GLY A 64 -7.18 3.61 -15.44
N LEU A 65 -7.07 3.02 -14.24
CA LEU A 65 -8.22 2.86 -13.33
C LEU A 65 -8.81 4.19 -12.85
N ARG A 66 -8.06 5.30 -12.93
CA ARG A 66 -8.57 6.63 -12.56
C ARG A 66 -9.64 7.15 -13.52
N PHE A 67 -9.75 6.57 -14.70
CA PHE A 67 -10.66 7.01 -15.75
C PHE A 67 -11.86 6.06 -15.93
N LEU A 68 -12.02 5.09 -15.03
CA LEU A 68 -13.19 4.21 -14.93
C LEU A 68 -14.21 4.79 -13.94
#